data_AF-A0A939XF82-F1
#
_entry.id   AF-A0A939XF82-F1
#
_cell.length_a   1.000
_cell.length_b   1.000
_cell.length_c   1.000
_cell.angle_alpha   90.00
_cell.angle_beta   90.00
_cell.angle_gamma   90.00
#
_symmetry.space_group_name_H-M   'P 1'
#
loop_
_entity.id
_entity.type
_entity.pdbx_description
1 polymer ?
#
loop_
_entity_poly.entity_id
_entity_poly.type
_entity_poly.pdbx_seq_one_letter_code
_entity_poly.pdbx_strand_id
1 'polypeptide(L)' 'MKKIVLALAAIAMVAMFTTSCNKKCTCKTYALGVVVSTQKDIEIESGKKCKDMGTIYSDDEGNNKTGVECKTSW' A
#
# COMPACT_ATOMS: atom_id res chain seq x y z
N MET A 1 -35.51 28.86 12.23
CA MET A 1 -34.40 28.29 13.04
C MET A 1 -34.31 26.75 13.05
N LYS A 2 -35.08 25.99 12.23
CA LYS A 2 -35.04 24.51 12.21
C LYS A 2 -34.29 23.88 11.03
N LYS A 3 -33.93 24.65 10.00
CA LYS A 3 -33.37 24.12 8.73
C LYS A 3 -31.84 24.12 8.65
N ILE A 4 -31.15 24.79 9.57
CA ILE A 4 -29.68 24.95 9.52
C ILE A 4 -28.97 23.77 10.20
N VAL A 5 -29.62 23.09 11.15
CA VAL A 5 -29.03 21.97 11.90
C VAL A 5 -28.85 20.71 11.04
N LEU A 6 -29.65 20.54 9.99
CA LEU A 6 -29.62 19.35 9.12
C LEU A 6 -28.47 19.36 8.10
N ALA A 7 -27.86 20.52 7.81
CA ALA A 7 -26.77 20.60 6.84
C ALA A 7 -25.40 20.21 7.43
N LEU A 8 -25.21 20.34 8.74
CA LEU A 8 -23.94 20.02 9.41
C LEU A 8 -23.70 18.51 9.58
N ALA A 9 -24.75 17.71 9.68
CA ALA A 9 -24.62 16.25 9.82
C ALA A 9 -24.09 15.57 8.54
N ALA A 10 -24.39 16.12 7.36
CA ALA A 10 -23.93 15.57 6.09
C ALA A 10 -22.41 15.75 5.87
N ILE A 11 -21.81 16.80 6.43
CA ILE A 11 -20.39 17.11 6.27
C ILE A 11 -19.54 16.21 7.18
N ALA A 12 -20.05 15.82 8.35
CA ALA A 12 -19.36 14.93 9.28
C ALA A 12 -19.21 13.49 8.76
N MET A 13 -20.13 13.00 7.91
CA MET A 13 -20.05 11.64 7.37
C MET A 13 -18.99 11.46 6.27
N VAL A 14 -18.56 12.54 5.60
CA VAL A 14 -17.53 12.45 4.55
C VAL A 14 -16.13 12.28 5.15
N ALA A 15 -15.91 12.73 6.39
CA ALA A 15 -14.62 12.60 7.08
C ALA A 15 -14.34 11.19 7.64
N MET A 16 -15.35 10.31 7.70
CA MET A 16 -15.17 8.93 8.21
C MET A 16 -14.68 7.94 7.13
N PHE A 17 -14.61 8.36 5.86
CA PHE A 17 -14.07 7.53 4.77
C PHE A 17 -12.61 7.86 4.44
N THR A 18 -12.01 8.86 5.09
CA THR A 18 -10.58 9.17 4.97
C THR A 18 -9.81 8.68 6.18
N THR A 19 -10.13 7.48 6.69
CA THR A 19 -9.06 6.60 7.17
C THR A 19 -8.22 6.27 5.94
N SER A 20 -7.44 7.25 5.51
CA SER A 20 -6.31 7.09 4.62
C SER A 20 -5.42 6.12 5.37
N CYS A 21 -5.67 4.82 5.19
CA CYS A 21 -4.69 3.81 5.47
C CYS A 21 -3.53 4.19 4.56
N ASN A 22 -2.63 5.05 5.04
CA ASN A 22 -1.28 5.15 4.52
C ASN A 22 -0.71 3.76 4.80
N LYS A 23 -0.99 2.85 3.87
CA LYS A 23 -0.59 1.46 3.97
C LYS A 23 0.90 1.49 3.78
N LYS A 24 1.60 1.41 4.89
CA LYS A 24 3.05 1.28 4.85
C LYS A 24 3.40 -0.01 4.15
N CYS A 25 4.26 0.05 3.15
CA CYS A 25 4.74 -1.11 2.44
C CYS A 25 6.17 -1.45 2.85
N THR A 26 6.46 -2.75 2.89
CA THR A 26 7.83 -3.25 2.88
C THR A 26 8.12 -3.83 1.50
N CYS A 27 9.15 -3.32 0.84
CA CYS A 27 9.63 -3.80 -0.45
C CYS A 27 10.99 -4.47 -0.29
N LYS A 28 11.13 -5.67 -0.84
CA LYS A 28 12.38 -6.44 -0.90
C LYS A 28 12.86 -6.51 -2.33
N THR A 29 14.12 -6.18 -2.56
CA THR A 29 14.76 -6.35 -3.86
C THR A 29 15.51 -7.67 -3.86
N TYR A 30 15.25 -8.48 -4.88
CA TYR A 30 15.86 -9.78 -5.12
C TYR A 30 16.78 -9.72 -6.33
N ALA A 31 17.93 -10.37 -6.25
CA ALA A 31 18.80 -10.67 -7.38
C ALA A 31 19.23 -12.14 -7.28
N LEU A 32 18.88 -12.95 -8.28
CA LEU A 32 19.22 -14.39 -8.33
C LEU A 32 18.81 -15.14 -7.04
N GLY A 33 17.60 -14.87 -6.54
CA GLY A 33 17.05 -15.51 -5.34
C GLY A 33 17.51 -14.90 -4.01
N VAL A 34 18.49 -14.00 -4.00
CA VAL A 34 19.02 -13.37 -2.78
C VAL A 34 18.39 -12.00 -2.56
N VAL A 35 17.99 -11.69 -1.32
CA VAL A 35 17.55 -10.34 -0.94
C VAL A 35 18.77 -9.42 -0.89
N VAL A 36 18.83 -8.45 -1.78
CA VAL A 36 19.93 -7.47 -1.85
C VAL A 36 19.59 -6.16 -1.16
N SER A 37 18.30 -5.85 -0.98
CA SER A 37 17.85 -4.65 -0.27
C SER A 37 16.46 -4.84 0.31
N THR A 38 16.17 -4.13 1.40
CA THR A 38 14.83 -4.06 2.00
C THR A 38 14.53 -2.62 2.36
N GLN A 39 13.45 -2.09 1.81
CA GLN A 39 12.91 -0.78 2.14
C GLN A 39 11.62 -0.96 2.92
N LYS A 40 11.50 -0.28 4.05
CA LYS A 40 10.33 -0.33 4.93
C LYS A 40 9.61 1.01 4.93
N ASP A 41 8.38 1.00 5.43
CA ASP A 41 7.58 2.20 5.66
C ASP A 41 7.35 3.06 4.39
N ILE A 42 7.32 2.43 3.21
CA ILE A 42 7.01 3.13 1.96
C ILE A 42 5.54 3.54 1.99
N GLU A 43 5.29 4.85 1.99
CA GLU A 43 3.94 5.39 1.89
C GLU A 43 3.41 5.24 0.47
N ILE A 44 2.17 4.78 0.36
CA ILE A 44 1.48 4.67 -0.92
C ILE A 44 0.26 5.55 -0.94
N GLU A 45 -0.01 6.11 -2.12
CA GLU A 45 -1.23 6.88 -2.35
C GLU A 45 -2.47 6.03 -2.06
N SER A 46 -3.49 6.68 -1.51
CA SER A 46 -4.76 6.04 -1.21
C SER A 46 -5.35 5.39 -2.48
N GLY A 47 -5.76 4.12 -2.36
CA GLY A 47 -6.31 3.34 -3.47
C GLY A 47 -5.30 2.44 -4.20
N LYS A 48 -3.99 2.66 -4.06
CA LYS A 48 -2.97 1.75 -4.59
C LYS A 48 -2.73 0.57 -3.63
N LYS A 49 -2.29 -0.58 -4.15
CA LYS A 49 -1.87 -1.73 -3.33
C LYS A 49 -0.35 -1.81 -3.33
N CYS A 50 0.26 -2.18 -2.21
CA CYS A 50 1.72 -2.36 -2.12
C CYS A 50 2.27 -3.25 -3.24
N LYS A 51 1.53 -4.31 -3.61
CA LYS A 51 1.92 -5.22 -4.68
C LYS A 51 2.08 -4.55 -6.05
N ASP A 52 1.41 -3.43 -6.29
CA ASP A 52 1.46 -2.70 -7.56
C ASP A 52 2.78 -1.93 -7.72
N MET A 53 3.56 -1.77 -6.64
CA MET A 53 4.91 -1.17 -6.66
C MET A 53 6.01 -2.19 -6.90
N GLY A 54 5.69 -3.48 -6.87
CA GLY A 54 6.63 -4.57 -7.10
C GLY A 54 6.59 -5.07 -8.53
N THR A 55 7.72 -5.49 -9.06
CA THR A 55 7.80 -6.31 -10.27
C THR A 55 8.82 -7.38 -10.00
N ILE A 56 8.39 -8.64 -9.96
CA ILE A 56 9.26 -9.77 -9.66
C ILE A 56 9.13 -10.83 -10.75
N TYR A 57 10.28 -11.26 -11.24
CA TYR A 57 10.42 -12.38 -12.16
C TYR A 57 10.99 -13.55 -11.36
N SER A 58 10.46 -14.74 -11.60
CA SER A 58 10.98 -15.98 -11.02
C SER A 58 11.20 -16.97 -12.17
N ASP A 59 12.16 -17.87 -12.02
CA ASP A 59 12.25 -19.06 -12.89
C ASP A 59 11.04 -19.99 -12.70
N ASP A 60 10.92 -21.00 -13.57
CA ASP A 60 9.81 -21.97 -13.52
C ASP A 60 9.70 -22.71 -12.18
N GLU A 61 10.80 -22.83 -11.43
CA GLU A 61 10.84 -23.47 -10.11
C GLU A 61 10.59 -22.48 -8.95
N GLY A 62 10.53 -21.17 -9.22
CA GLY A 62 10.28 -20.12 -8.21
C GLY A 62 11.47 -19.84 -7.26
N ASN A 63 12.62 -20.47 -7.50
CA ASN A 63 13.81 -20.41 -6.65
C ASN A 63 14.65 -19.16 -6.96
N ASN A 64 14.75 -18.78 -8.24
CA ASN A 64 15.57 -17.67 -8.68
C ASN A 64 14.71 -16.43 -8.94
N LYS A 65 14.49 -15.66 -7.88
CA LYS A 65 13.76 -14.40 -7.94
C LYS A 65 14.66 -13.23 -8.32
N THR A 66 14.23 -12.42 -9.28
CA THR A 66 14.88 -11.16 -9.64
C THR A 66 13.83 -10.06 -9.77
N GLY A 67 14.04 -8.94 -9.08
CA GLY A 67 13.13 -7.80 -9.09
C GLY A 67 12.71 -7.34 -7.69
N VAL A 68 11.61 -6.64 -7.59
CA VAL A 68 11.11 -6.05 -6.34
C VAL A 68 9.80 -6.69 -5.93
N GLU A 69 9.72 -7.21 -4.72
CA GLU A 69 8.49 -7.69 -4.10
C GLU A 69 8.04 -6.72 -3.01
N CYS A 70 6.84 -6.15 -3.14
CA CYS A 70 6.28 -5.22 -2.17
C CYS A 70 5.05 -5.79 -1.48
N LYS A 71 5.02 -5.71 -0.14
CA LYS A 71 3.93 -6.25 0.71
C LYS A 71 3.50 -5.21 1.74
N THR A 72 2.22 -5.26 2.14
CA THR A 72 1.70 -4.42 3.22
C THR A 72 2.39 -4.77 4.52
N SER A 73 2.92 -3.77 5.22
CA SER A 73 3.43 -3.90 6.58
C SER A 73 2.24 -3.77 7.54
N TRP A 74 2.08 -4.74 8.43
CA TRP A 74 1.09 -4.74 9.50
C TRP A 74 1.73 -4.25 10.79
#